data_AF-A0A3B3Y6L0-F1
#
_entry.id   AF-A0A3B3Y6L0-F1
#
_cell.length_a   1.000
_cell.length_b   1.000
_cell.length_c   1.000
_cell.angle_alpha   90.00
_cell.angle_beta   90.00
_cell.angle_gamma   90.00
#
_symmetry.space_group_name_H-M   'P 1'
#
loop_
_entity.id
_entity.type
_entity.pdbx_description
1 polymer ?
#
loop_
_entity_poly.entity_id
_entity_poly.type
_entity_poly.pdbx_seq_one_letter_code
_entity_poly.pdbx_strand_id
1 'polypeptide(L)'
;MFFETINCPAKCIIVTGLLEKFCIGRGQAAVESLASEGLKPLFHQLDINDLNSIKTAAAFFKEKYGGVDILINNAGIAFKVADTAPFGTQAEVTLKTNFFATKDMLTHFMPLIKAGGRVVNVSSFVGSRTLNQCSTELQQRFRSDDITEDELAVLMQRFVDAAKKGEHKQDGWPDTAYGVSKTGLTTLSMILARRLSKERPNDGILLNACCPGWVRTDMAGPKAPKSPDEGAVTPVYLALLPAGTAEPHGRFVSEKEVQPW
;
A
#
# COMPACT_ATOMS: atom_id res chain seq x y z
N MET A 1 -4.18 3.65 15.81
CA MET A 1 -3.27 4.09 14.72
C MET A 1 -2.00 3.25 14.87
N PHE A 2 -1.52 2.62 13.80
CA PHE A 2 -0.38 1.70 13.87
C PHE A 2 0.92 2.48 14.00
N PHE A 3 1.66 2.29 15.09
CA PHE A 3 3.06 2.70 15.18
C PHE A 3 3.80 1.79 16.15
N GLU A 4 4.14 0.58 15.69
CA GLU A 4 5.17 -0.19 16.37
C GLU A 4 6.52 0.35 15.86
N THR A 5 7.22 1.16 16.66
CA THR A 5 8.58 1.56 16.29
C THR A 5 9.51 0.38 16.53
N ILE A 6 10.06 -0.11 15.44
CA ILE A 6 11.08 -1.15 15.45
C ILE A 6 12.36 -0.49 15.99
N ASN A 7 12.86 -1.01 17.10
CA ASN A 7 14.16 -0.63 17.66
C ASN A 7 15.29 -1.23 16.79
N CYS A 8 15.39 -0.75 15.54
CA CYS A 8 16.45 -1.12 14.61
C CYS A 8 17.57 -0.07 14.70
N PRO A 9 18.85 -0.46 14.77
CA PRO A 9 19.97 0.49 14.69
C PRO A 9 20.07 1.22 13.34
N ALA A 10 19.32 0.78 12.32
CA ALA A 10 19.09 1.56 11.11
C ALA A 10 18.06 2.66 11.40
N LYS A 11 18.33 3.91 10.99
CA LYS A 11 17.42 5.06 11.08
C LYS A 11 16.16 4.78 10.24
N CYS A 12 15.24 4.00 10.81
CA CYS A 12 14.02 3.54 10.16
C CYS A 12 13.01 4.69 10.14
N ILE A 13 12.51 5.04 8.97
CA ILE A 13 11.40 5.99 8.85
C ILE A 13 10.25 5.26 8.19
N ILE A 14 9.26 4.92 9.01
CA ILE A 14 8.00 4.32 8.59
C ILE A 14 7.11 5.46 8.10
N VAL A 15 6.72 5.42 6.83
CA VAL A 15 5.80 6.39 6.22
C VAL A 15 4.39 5.80 6.17
N THR A 16 3.62 5.88 7.24
CA THR A 16 2.21 5.41 7.28
C THR A 16 1.40 6.35 8.17
N GLY A 17 0.21 6.90 7.89
CA GLY A 17 -0.75 6.91 6.78
C GLY A 17 -2.11 7.44 7.33
N LEU A 18 -3.01 7.84 6.43
CA LEU A 18 -4.51 7.94 6.55
C LEU A 18 -5.26 9.25 6.88
N LEU A 19 -6.28 9.47 6.05
CA LEU A 19 -7.15 10.63 5.84
C LEU A 19 -8.19 10.87 6.93
N GLU A 20 -8.26 12.15 7.30
CA GLU A 20 -9.46 12.96 7.59
C GLU A 20 -8.93 14.37 7.86
N LYS A 21 -8.50 15.05 6.79
CA LYS A 21 -7.54 16.19 6.81
C LYS A 21 -6.16 15.78 7.32
N PHE A 22 -5.14 16.03 6.51
CA PHE A 22 -3.72 15.82 6.83
C PHE A 22 -3.26 16.86 7.85
N CYS A 23 -3.83 16.75 9.04
CA CYS A 23 -3.60 17.66 10.15
C CYS A 23 -2.25 17.34 10.74
N ILE A 24 -1.30 18.26 10.57
CA ILE A 24 -0.02 18.29 11.29
C ILE A 24 -0.24 17.97 12.78
N GLY A 25 -1.32 18.49 13.38
CA GLY A 25 -1.69 18.21 14.77
C GLY A 25 -1.97 16.74 15.10
N ARG A 26 -2.59 15.95 14.21
CA ARG A 26 -2.81 14.50 14.48
C ARG A 26 -1.51 13.71 14.38
N GLY A 27 -0.64 14.07 13.43
CA GLY A 27 0.68 13.48 13.31
C GLY A 27 1.57 13.77 14.53
N GLN A 28 1.55 15.02 15.00
CA GLN A 28 2.26 15.43 16.22
C GLN A 28 1.71 14.71 17.46
N ALA A 29 0.38 14.64 17.62
CA ALA A 29 -0.24 13.92 18.73
C ALA A 29 0.13 12.42 18.74
N ALA A 30 0.22 11.78 17.57
CA ALA A 30 0.68 10.40 17.48
C ALA A 30 2.15 10.25 17.90
N VAL A 31 3.02 11.18 17.50
CA VAL A 31 4.43 11.20 17.93
C VAL A 31 4.54 11.39 19.45
N GLU A 32 3.76 12.30 20.03
CA GLU A 32 3.71 12.54 21.48
C GLU A 32 3.23 11.31 22.25
N SER A 33 2.17 10.64 21.77
CA SER A 33 1.69 9.39 22.36
C SER A 33 2.80 8.34 22.41
N LEU A 34 3.50 8.13 21.31
CA LEU A 34 4.58 7.14 21.24
C LEU A 34 5.80 7.56 22.06
N ALA A 35 6.09 8.86 22.12
CA ALA A 35 7.14 9.39 22.98
C ALA A 35 6.84 9.12 24.46
N SER A 36 5.56 9.16 24.87
CA SER A 36 5.13 8.80 26.23
C SER A 36 5.36 7.32 26.57
N GLU A 37 5.46 6.46 25.54
CA GLU A 37 5.81 5.04 25.64
C GLU A 37 7.34 4.79 25.58
N GLY A 38 8.16 5.86 25.55
CA GLY A 38 9.62 5.77 25.50
C GLY A 38 10.19 5.62 24.08
N LEU A 39 9.36 5.71 23.05
CA LEU A 39 9.76 5.61 21.65
C LEU A 39 10.23 6.96 21.11
N LYS A 40 10.94 6.96 19.97
CA LYS A 40 11.50 8.18 19.37
C LYS A 40 11.14 8.35 17.88
N PRO A 41 9.85 8.33 17.50
CA PRO A 41 9.46 8.55 16.12
C PRO A 41 9.72 10.00 15.69
N LEU A 42 10.05 10.17 14.41
CA LEU A 42 10.14 11.48 13.76
C LEU A 42 8.92 11.72 12.91
N PHE A 43 8.52 12.99 12.77
CA PHE A 43 7.39 13.39 11.95
C PHE A 43 7.83 14.17 10.71
N HIS A 44 7.25 13.84 9.56
CA HIS A 44 7.23 14.67 8.36
C HIS A 44 5.84 14.59 7.75
N GLN A 45 5.27 15.71 7.33
CA GLN A 45 3.95 15.73 6.71
C GLN A 45 3.99 14.99 5.37
N LEU A 46 2.94 14.21 5.08
CA LEU A 46 2.73 13.58 3.79
C LEU A 46 1.24 13.35 3.54
N ASP A 47 0.74 13.90 2.43
CA ASP A 47 -0.54 13.57 1.81
C ASP A 47 -0.28 12.89 0.48
N ILE A 48 -0.65 11.61 0.37
CA ILE A 48 -0.44 10.85 -0.86
C ILE A 48 -1.37 11.29 -2.00
N ASN A 49 -2.46 11.99 -1.69
CA ASN A 49 -3.35 12.56 -2.70
C ASN A 49 -2.88 13.96 -3.18
N ASP A 50 -1.78 14.49 -2.62
CA ASP A 50 -1.15 15.73 -3.04
C ASP A 50 0.27 15.46 -3.57
N LEU A 51 0.43 15.55 -4.89
CA LEU A 51 1.71 15.33 -5.56
C LEU A 51 2.83 16.27 -5.06
N ASN A 52 2.51 17.50 -4.65
CA ASN A 52 3.50 18.41 -4.11
C ASN A 52 3.95 17.97 -2.71
N SER A 53 3.04 17.46 -1.89
CA SER A 53 3.37 16.85 -0.60
C SER A 53 4.30 15.64 -0.77
N ILE A 54 4.01 14.75 -1.73
CA ILE A 54 4.87 13.61 -2.08
C ILE A 54 6.28 14.08 -2.48
N LYS A 55 6.37 15.02 -3.43
CA LYS A 55 7.66 15.54 -3.93
C LYS A 55 8.47 16.21 -2.81
N THR A 56 7.80 16.99 -1.95
CA THR A 56 8.44 17.66 -0.81
C THR A 56 9.01 16.62 0.16
N ALA A 57 8.24 15.60 0.51
CA ALA A 57 8.73 14.52 1.35
C ALA A 57 9.91 13.77 0.70
N ALA A 58 9.78 13.37 -0.56
CA ALA A 58 10.86 12.67 -1.28
C ALA A 58 12.17 13.49 -1.31
N ALA A 59 12.08 14.80 -1.56
CA ALA A 59 13.23 15.70 -1.51
C ALA A 59 13.85 15.75 -0.11
N PHE A 60 13.04 15.90 0.95
CA PHE A 60 13.50 15.89 2.33
C PHE A 60 14.24 14.59 2.69
N PHE A 61 13.71 13.42 2.32
CA PHE A 61 14.37 12.14 2.60
C PHE A 61 15.69 11.99 1.87
N LYS A 62 15.74 12.43 0.61
CA LYS A 62 16.96 12.43 -0.19
C LYS A 62 18.02 13.34 0.41
N GLU A 63 17.66 14.57 0.77
CA GLU A 63 18.59 15.57 1.32
C GLU A 63 19.09 15.17 2.72
N LYS A 64 18.18 14.78 3.61
CA LYS A 64 18.50 14.54 5.02
C LYS A 64 19.14 13.18 5.28
N TYR A 65 18.75 12.14 4.52
CA TYR A 65 19.14 10.75 4.80
C TYR A 65 19.81 10.05 3.62
N GLY A 66 19.97 10.73 2.48
CA GLY A 66 20.54 10.14 1.26
C GLY A 66 19.64 9.10 0.58
N GLY A 67 18.39 8.94 1.04
CA GLY A 67 17.47 7.91 0.56
C GLY A 67 16.64 7.29 1.68
N VAL A 68 16.01 6.15 1.39
CA VAL A 68 15.08 5.43 2.28
C VAL A 68 15.48 3.96 2.37
N ASP A 69 15.59 3.45 3.59
CA ASP A 69 15.92 2.05 3.87
C ASP A 69 14.66 1.16 3.90
N ILE A 70 13.56 1.67 4.48
CA ILE A 70 12.29 0.96 4.59
C ILE A 70 11.17 1.91 4.17
N LEU A 71 10.29 1.46 3.26
CA LEU A 71 9.08 2.17 2.85
C LEU A 71 7.86 1.26 3.07
N ILE A 72 6.88 1.71 3.85
CA ILE A 72 5.63 0.97 4.07
C ILE A 72 4.49 1.81 3.52
N ASN A 73 3.89 1.45 2.39
CA ASN A 73 2.68 2.12 1.88
C ASN A 73 1.43 1.54 2.57
N ASN A 74 1.06 2.10 3.72
CA ASN A 74 -0.12 1.67 4.50
C ASN A 74 -1.38 2.53 4.26
N ALA A 75 -1.21 3.77 3.81
CA ALA A 75 -2.33 4.68 3.65
C ALA A 75 -3.36 4.10 2.66
N GLY A 76 -4.64 4.12 3.04
CA GLY A 76 -5.72 3.70 2.16
C GLY A 76 -7.07 3.79 2.84
N ILE A 77 -8.12 4.09 2.08
CA ILE A 77 -9.47 4.33 2.56
C ILE A 77 -10.42 3.21 2.11
N ALA A 78 -11.56 3.12 2.78
CA ALA A 78 -12.69 2.32 2.35
C ALA A 78 -13.97 3.02 2.77
N PHE A 79 -15.00 2.98 1.92
CA PHE A 79 -16.35 3.34 2.31
C PHE A 79 -16.90 2.30 3.29
N LYS A 80 -17.84 2.72 4.14
CA LYS A 80 -18.54 1.80 5.05
C LYS A 80 -19.45 0.89 4.25
N VAL A 81 -19.71 -0.32 4.76
CA VAL A 81 -20.60 -1.30 4.12
C VAL A 81 -22.02 -0.72 3.91
N ALA A 82 -22.48 0.12 4.84
CA ALA A 82 -23.79 0.78 4.77
C ALA A 82 -23.73 2.20 4.17
N ASP A 83 -22.62 2.59 3.55
CA ASP A 83 -22.51 3.91 2.92
C ASP A 83 -23.40 4.00 1.68
N THR A 84 -24.09 5.12 1.53
CA THR A 84 -25.07 5.37 0.46
C THR A 84 -24.53 6.19 -0.70
N ALA A 85 -23.24 6.56 -0.67
CA ALA A 85 -22.61 7.24 -1.80
C ALA A 85 -22.75 6.41 -3.09
N PRO A 86 -23.00 7.04 -4.25
CA PRO A 86 -23.08 6.34 -5.53
C PRO A 86 -21.83 5.50 -5.80
N PHE A 87 -21.98 4.30 -6.36
CA PHE A 87 -20.85 3.37 -6.57
C PHE A 87 -19.72 3.98 -7.40
N GLY A 88 -20.03 4.78 -8.43
CA GLY A 88 -19.04 5.53 -9.21
C GLY A 88 -18.20 6.48 -8.35
N THR A 89 -18.83 7.17 -7.38
CA THR A 89 -18.11 8.02 -6.41
C THR A 89 -17.24 7.17 -5.49
N GLN A 90 -17.74 6.02 -5.03
CA GLN A 90 -16.95 5.10 -4.21
C GLN A 90 -15.72 4.59 -4.96
N ALA A 91 -15.88 4.21 -6.23
CA ALA A 91 -14.81 3.76 -7.11
C ALA A 91 -13.75 4.86 -7.31
N GLU A 92 -14.17 6.06 -7.72
CA GLU A 92 -13.27 7.19 -7.96
C GLU A 92 -12.46 7.55 -6.71
N VAL A 93 -13.13 7.79 -5.59
CA VAL A 93 -12.49 8.25 -4.35
C VAL A 93 -11.53 7.17 -3.81
N THR A 94 -11.97 5.91 -3.82
CA THR A 94 -11.17 4.79 -3.29
C THR A 94 -9.95 4.53 -4.16
N LEU A 95 -10.09 4.45 -5.48
CA LEU A 95 -8.96 4.16 -6.38
C LEU A 95 -7.98 5.35 -6.46
N LYS A 96 -8.47 6.59 -6.38
CA LYS A 96 -7.63 7.78 -6.29
C LYS A 96 -6.60 7.63 -5.16
N THR A 97 -7.04 7.24 -3.97
CA THR A 97 -6.15 7.10 -2.80
C THR A 97 -5.38 5.78 -2.80
N ASN A 98 -6.08 4.66 -2.94
CA ASN A 98 -5.49 3.34 -2.68
C ASN A 98 -4.59 2.84 -3.81
N PHE A 99 -4.81 3.33 -5.03
CA PHE A 99 -4.05 2.90 -6.21
C PHE A 99 -3.24 4.06 -6.79
N PHE A 100 -3.89 5.11 -7.31
CA PHE A 100 -3.20 6.16 -8.07
C PHE A 100 -2.21 6.96 -7.20
N ALA A 101 -2.65 7.45 -6.05
CA ALA A 101 -1.78 8.13 -5.10
C ALA A 101 -0.65 7.24 -4.56
N THR A 102 -0.89 5.93 -4.40
CA THR A 102 0.16 4.99 -3.98
C THR A 102 1.16 4.72 -5.12
N LYS A 103 0.69 4.68 -6.38
CA LYS A 103 1.55 4.64 -7.57
C LYS A 103 2.41 5.90 -7.67
N ASP A 104 1.86 7.09 -7.41
CA ASP A 104 2.62 8.35 -7.39
C ASP A 104 3.68 8.35 -6.28
N MET A 105 3.33 7.88 -5.08
CA MET A 105 4.29 7.64 -4.00
C MET A 105 5.44 6.74 -4.45
N LEU A 106 5.12 5.59 -5.04
CA LEU A 106 6.14 4.65 -5.52
C LEU A 106 6.98 5.24 -6.66
N THR A 107 6.38 6.02 -7.56
CA THR A 107 7.11 6.73 -8.63
C THR A 107 8.20 7.64 -8.06
N HIS A 108 7.92 8.35 -6.97
CA HIS A 108 8.85 9.31 -6.37
C HIS A 108 9.82 8.69 -5.35
N PHE A 109 9.42 7.64 -4.64
CA PHE A 109 10.25 7.04 -3.59
C PHE A 109 11.08 5.85 -4.04
N MET A 110 10.68 5.11 -5.09
CA MET A 110 11.44 3.94 -5.56
C MET A 110 12.90 4.27 -5.95
N PRO A 111 13.20 5.41 -6.62
CA PRO A 111 14.59 5.80 -6.89
C PRO A 111 15.41 6.11 -5.63
N LEU A 112 14.75 6.37 -4.49
CA LEU A 112 15.39 6.68 -3.21
C LEU A 112 15.66 5.45 -2.35
N ILE A 113 15.10 4.29 -2.71
CA ILE A 113 15.30 3.06 -1.93
C ILE A 113 16.78 2.65 -2.02
N LYS A 114 17.44 2.50 -0.87
CA LYS A 114 18.85 2.12 -0.80
C LYS A 114 19.04 0.62 -1.06
N ALA A 115 20.28 0.22 -1.31
CA ALA A 115 20.64 -1.20 -1.34
C ALA A 115 20.30 -1.85 0.01
N GLY A 116 19.74 -3.06 -0.02
CA GLY A 116 19.14 -3.75 1.10
C GLY A 116 17.78 -3.17 1.51
N GLY A 117 17.17 -2.29 0.73
CA GLY A 117 15.92 -1.66 1.11
C GLY A 117 14.72 -2.61 1.13
N ARG A 118 13.70 -2.31 1.95
CA ARG A 118 12.43 -3.05 1.98
C ARG A 118 11.27 -2.14 1.64
N VAL A 119 10.41 -2.58 0.72
CA VAL A 119 9.18 -1.88 0.33
C VAL A 119 7.99 -2.78 0.61
N VAL A 120 7.04 -2.30 1.42
CA VAL A 120 5.87 -3.05 1.85
C VAL A 120 4.61 -2.29 1.44
N ASN A 121 3.82 -2.88 0.56
CA ASN A 121 2.54 -2.30 0.16
C ASN A 121 1.41 -3.01 0.91
N VAL A 122 0.72 -2.30 1.82
CA VAL A 122 -0.39 -2.87 2.59
C VAL A 122 -1.62 -2.96 1.70
N SER A 123 -1.79 -4.14 1.12
CA SER A 123 -2.93 -4.51 0.29
C SER A 123 -4.06 -5.07 1.15
N SER A 124 -4.79 -6.09 0.68
CA SER A 124 -5.84 -6.77 1.43
C SER A 124 -6.14 -8.12 0.80
N PHE A 125 -6.53 -9.10 1.61
CA PHE A 125 -7.08 -10.37 1.13
C PHE A 125 -8.36 -10.17 0.29
N VAL A 126 -9.07 -9.06 0.51
CA VAL A 126 -10.21 -8.67 -0.33
C VAL A 126 -9.77 -8.48 -1.78
N GLY A 127 -8.56 -7.98 -2.06
CA GLY A 127 -8.04 -7.86 -3.43
C GLY A 127 -7.95 -9.21 -4.15
N SER A 128 -7.37 -10.22 -3.51
CA SER A 128 -7.30 -11.58 -4.06
C SER A 128 -8.70 -12.19 -4.28
N ARG A 129 -9.61 -12.02 -3.31
CA ARG A 129 -11.01 -12.48 -3.45
C ARG A 129 -11.75 -11.78 -4.60
N THR A 130 -11.56 -10.48 -4.74
CA THR A 130 -12.11 -9.67 -5.82
C THR A 130 -11.60 -10.13 -7.17
N LEU A 131 -10.30 -10.43 -7.28
CA LEU A 131 -9.74 -10.93 -8.52
C LEU A 131 -10.46 -12.20 -9.00
N ASN A 132 -10.75 -13.14 -8.09
CA ASN A 132 -11.49 -14.37 -8.41
C ASN A 132 -12.97 -14.13 -8.80
N GLN A 133 -13.49 -12.92 -8.61
CA GLN A 133 -14.83 -12.52 -9.02
C GLN A 133 -14.84 -11.74 -10.35
N CYS A 134 -13.67 -11.34 -10.86
CA CYS A 134 -13.55 -10.71 -12.17
C CYS A 134 -13.77 -11.73 -13.29
N SER A 135 -14.00 -11.26 -14.52
CA SER A 135 -14.01 -12.12 -15.70
C SER A 135 -12.68 -12.84 -15.90
N THR A 136 -12.70 -13.95 -16.67
CA THR A 136 -11.50 -14.74 -16.98
C THR A 136 -10.41 -13.89 -17.63
N GLU A 137 -10.78 -12.95 -18.50
CA GLU A 137 -9.85 -12.08 -19.22
C GLU A 137 -9.14 -11.13 -18.26
N LEU A 138 -9.89 -10.51 -17.35
CA LEU A 138 -9.33 -9.66 -16.29
C LEU A 138 -8.42 -10.47 -15.36
N GLN A 139 -8.88 -11.65 -14.95
CA GLN A 139 -8.11 -12.57 -14.12
C GLN A 139 -6.76 -12.92 -14.74
N GLN A 140 -6.74 -13.30 -16.02
CA GLN A 140 -5.51 -13.58 -16.75
C GLN A 140 -4.63 -12.34 -16.82
N ARG A 141 -5.22 -11.16 -17.09
CA ARG A 141 -4.43 -9.94 -17.25
C ARG A 141 -3.74 -9.49 -15.96
N PHE A 142 -4.43 -9.50 -14.83
CA PHE A 142 -3.84 -9.16 -13.51
C PHE A 142 -2.79 -10.17 -13.02
N ARG A 143 -2.82 -11.41 -13.52
CA ARG A 143 -1.83 -12.44 -13.17
C ARG A 143 -0.67 -12.53 -14.15
N SER A 144 -0.74 -11.82 -15.27
CA SER A 144 0.30 -11.92 -16.29
C SER A 144 1.61 -11.29 -15.81
N ASP A 145 2.73 -11.91 -16.18
CA ASP A 145 4.06 -11.38 -15.89
C ASP A 145 4.47 -10.24 -16.83
N ASP A 146 3.79 -10.09 -17.96
CA ASP A 146 4.04 -9.04 -18.95
C ASP A 146 3.18 -7.77 -18.77
N ILE A 147 2.32 -7.72 -17.74
CA ILE A 147 1.55 -6.51 -17.45
C ILE A 147 2.48 -5.35 -17.08
N THR A 148 2.28 -4.23 -17.78
CA THR A 148 3.04 -3.00 -17.56
C THR A 148 2.34 -2.10 -16.54
N GLU A 149 3.11 -1.19 -15.94
CA GLU A 149 2.56 -0.21 -14.99
C GLU A 149 1.50 0.69 -15.66
N ASP A 150 1.74 1.12 -16.90
CA ASP A 150 0.82 1.97 -17.66
C ASP A 150 -0.47 1.25 -18.02
N GLU A 151 -0.37 -0.01 -18.46
CA GLU A 151 -1.55 -0.81 -18.77
C GLU A 151 -2.38 -1.10 -17.53
N LEU A 152 -1.74 -1.40 -16.40
CA LEU A 152 -2.44 -1.55 -15.13
C LEU A 152 -3.17 -0.26 -14.75
N ALA A 153 -2.54 0.91 -14.92
CA ALA A 153 -3.18 2.20 -14.64
C ALA A 153 -4.40 2.44 -15.55
N VAL A 154 -4.31 2.09 -16.84
CA VAL A 154 -5.44 2.15 -17.77
C VAL A 154 -6.57 1.22 -17.34
N LEU A 155 -6.28 -0.02 -16.92
CA LEU A 155 -7.29 -0.95 -16.41
C LEU A 155 -7.99 -0.42 -15.16
N MET A 156 -7.23 0.16 -14.23
CA MET A 156 -7.79 0.79 -13.03
C MET A 156 -8.68 1.98 -13.36
N GLN A 157 -8.29 2.82 -14.32
CA GLN A 157 -9.12 3.94 -14.78
C GLN A 157 -10.38 3.43 -15.49
N ARG A 158 -10.28 2.38 -16.30
CA ARG A 158 -11.43 1.77 -16.98
C ARG A 158 -12.48 1.28 -15.98
N PHE A 159 -12.07 0.69 -14.86
CA PHE A 159 -13.00 0.33 -13.79
C PHE A 159 -13.72 1.56 -13.20
N VAL A 160 -13.01 2.66 -12.93
CA VAL A 160 -13.62 3.90 -12.42
C VAL A 160 -14.65 4.43 -13.42
N ASP A 161 -14.30 4.49 -14.69
CA ASP A 161 -15.17 5.03 -15.74
C ASP A 161 -16.42 4.17 -15.93
N ALA A 162 -16.27 2.84 -15.93
CA ALA A 162 -17.40 1.92 -16.01
C ALA A 162 -18.30 1.98 -14.75
N ALA A 163 -17.72 2.12 -13.56
CA ALA A 163 -18.46 2.28 -12.31
C ALA A 163 -19.27 3.58 -12.27
N LYS A 164 -18.74 4.67 -12.84
CA LYS A 164 -19.47 5.95 -12.98
C LYS A 164 -20.68 5.85 -13.93
N LYS A 165 -20.60 4.98 -14.93
CA LYS A 165 -21.70 4.70 -15.87
C LYS A 165 -22.68 3.63 -15.36
N GLY A 166 -22.31 2.88 -14.33
CA GLY A 166 -23.08 1.70 -13.89
C GLY A 166 -22.93 0.50 -14.82
N GLU A 167 -21.85 0.44 -15.59
CA GLU A 167 -21.59 -0.56 -16.64
C GLU A 167 -20.46 -1.54 -16.27
N HIS A 168 -19.91 -1.45 -15.06
CA HIS A 168 -18.72 -2.22 -14.66
C HIS A 168 -18.94 -3.73 -14.66
N LYS A 169 -20.16 -4.21 -14.43
CA LYS A 169 -20.47 -5.66 -14.48
C LYS A 169 -20.38 -6.22 -15.89
N GLN A 170 -20.86 -5.47 -16.88
CA GLN A 170 -20.79 -5.83 -18.30
C GLN A 170 -19.33 -5.95 -18.75
N ASP A 171 -18.46 -5.13 -18.16
CA ASP A 171 -17.00 -5.14 -18.36
C ASP A 171 -16.25 -6.18 -17.53
N GLY A 172 -16.97 -7.06 -16.81
CA GLY A 172 -16.40 -8.17 -16.05
C GLY A 172 -15.89 -7.83 -14.65
N TRP A 173 -16.23 -6.66 -14.10
CA TRP A 173 -15.82 -6.24 -12.76
C TRP A 173 -16.86 -6.57 -11.68
N PRO A 174 -16.43 -6.84 -10.44
CA PRO A 174 -17.32 -7.03 -9.29
C PRO A 174 -17.79 -5.72 -8.65
N ASP A 175 -18.80 -5.80 -7.79
CA ASP A 175 -19.36 -4.66 -7.01
C ASP A 175 -18.50 -4.28 -5.79
N THR A 176 -17.20 -4.03 -5.99
CA THR A 176 -16.32 -3.62 -4.88
C THR A 176 -15.18 -2.71 -5.31
N ALA A 177 -15.35 -1.40 -5.07
CA ALA A 177 -14.31 -0.40 -5.31
C ALA A 177 -13.04 -0.65 -4.49
N TYR A 178 -13.20 -0.96 -3.20
CA TYR A 178 -12.07 -1.27 -2.32
C TYR A 178 -11.31 -2.50 -2.79
N GLY A 179 -12.02 -3.59 -3.11
CA GLY A 179 -11.40 -4.82 -3.59
C GLY A 179 -10.63 -4.62 -4.89
N VAL A 180 -11.19 -3.89 -5.86
CA VAL A 180 -10.51 -3.60 -7.13
C VAL A 180 -9.26 -2.74 -6.88
N SER A 181 -9.33 -1.73 -6.00
CA SER A 181 -8.17 -0.92 -5.65
C SER A 181 -7.01 -1.73 -5.05
N LYS A 182 -7.33 -2.76 -4.23
CA LYS A 182 -6.34 -3.65 -3.63
C LYS A 182 -5.85 -4.73 -4.61
N THR A 183 -6.66 -5.09 -5.60
CA THR A 183 -6.21 -5.92 -6.75
C THR A 183 -5.15 -5.18 -7.55
N GLY A 184 -5.42 -3.91 -7.87
CA GLY A 184 -4.46 -3.03 -8.54
C GLY A 184 -3.16 -2.88 -7.75
N LEU A 185 -3.24 -2.56 -6.45
CA LEU A 185 -2.04 -2.39 -5.63
C LEU A 185 -1.18 -3.66 -5.52
N THR A 186 -1.82 -4.83 -5.43
CA THR A 186 -1.09 -6.13 -5.39
C THR A 186 -0.36 -6.37 -6.70
N THR A 187 -1.05 -6.17 -7.82
CA THR A 187 -0.46 -6.32 -9.17
C THR A 187 0.67 -5.33 -9.40
N LEU A 188 0.50 -4.05 -9.01
CA LEU A 188 1.53 -3.03 -9.07
C LEU A 188 2.79 -3.44 -8.30
N SER A 189 2.61 -4.06 -7.12
CA SER A 189 3.72 -4.55 -6.33
C SER A 189 4.54 -5.62 -7.07
N MET A 190 3.86 -6.55 -7.75
CA MET A 190 4.52 -7.58 -8.56
C MET A 190 5.26 -6.99 -9.76
N ILE A 191 4.66 -6.01 -10.45
CA ILE A 191 5.32 -5.28 -11.56
C ILE A 191 6.61 -4.61 -11.08
N LEU A 192 6.54 -3.88 -9.97
CA LEU A 192 7.68 -3.13 -9.44
C LEU A 192 8.79 -4.04 -8.92
N ALA A 193 8.44 -5.20 -8.34
CA ALA A 193 9.43 -6.21 -7.96
C ALA A 193 10.16 -6.77 -9.19
N ARG A 194 9.44 -7.14 -10.27
CA ARG A 194 10.07 -7.55 -11.54
C ARG A 194 10.98 -6.46 -12.10
N ARG A 195 10.56 -5.20 -12.03
CA ARG A 195 11.35 -4.04 -12.46
C ARG A 195 12.64 -3.91 -11.64
N LEU A 196 12.56 -4.00 -10.31
CA LEU A 196 13.73 -3.99 -9.42
C LEU A 196 14.71 -5.12 -9.75
N SER A 197 14.20 -6.34 -9.97
CA SER A 197 15.02 -7.50 -10.34
C SER A 197 15.79 -7.27 -11.65
N LYS A 198 15.22 -6.51 -12.60
CA LYS A 198 15.85 -6.19 -13.89
C LYS A 198 16.82 -5.01 -13.81
N GLU A 199 16.41 -3.93 -13.13
CA GLU A 199 17.13 -2.65 -13.14
C GLU A 199 18.17 -2.53 -12.02
N ARG A 200 17.96 -3.21 -10.90
CA ARG A 200 18.79 -3.15 -9.69
C ARG A 200 19.09 -4.54 -9.11
N PRO A 201 19.58 -5.52 -9.91
CA PRO A 201 19.69 -6.92 -9.50
C PRO A 201 20.62 -7.16 -8.30
N ASN A 202 21.62 -6.29 -8.10
CA ASN A 202 22.65 -6.46 -7.05
C ASN A 202 22.33 -5.67 -5.78
N ASP A 203 21.23 -4.91 -5.77
CA ASP A 203 20.94 -4.02 -4.65
C ASP A 203 20.23 -4.75 -3.51
N GLY A 204 19.78 -6.00 -3.69
CA GLY A 204 19.13 -6.78 -2.63
C GLY A 204 17.87 -6.12 -2.05
N ILE A 205 17.13 -5.37 -2.88
CA ILE A 205 15.88 -4.70 -2.49
C ILE A 205 14.72 -5.69 -2.58
N LEU A 206 13.92 -5.78 -1.51
CA LEU A 206 12.72 -6.61 -1.49
C LEU A 206 11.46 -5.76 -1.49
N LEU A 207 10.50 -6.09 -2.35
CA LEU A 207 9.21 -5.42 -2.45
C LEU A 207 8.09 -6.45 -2.45
N ASN A 208 7.15 -6.32 -1.51
CA ASN A 208 6.00 -7.22 -1.41
C ASN A 208 4.70 -6.48 -1.11
N ALA A 209 3.59 -7.05 -1.56
CA ALA A 209 2.26 -6.71 -1.08
C ALA A 209 1.90 -7.59 0.13
N CYS A 210 1.10 -7.08 1.06
CA CYS A 210 0.64 -7.89 2.18
C CYS A 210 -0.79 -7.63 2.62
N CYS A 211 -1.36 -8.56 3.38
CA CYS A 211 -2.60 -8.40 4.12
C CYS A 211 -2.29 -8.34 5.62
N PRO A 212 -2.79 -7.32 6.36
CA PRO A 212 -2.68 -7.26 7.82
C PRO A 212 -3.72 -8.12 8.55
N GLY A 213 -4.63 -8.78 7.81
CA GLY A 213 -5.82 -9.43 8.36
C GLY A 213 -6.96 -8.44 8.62
N TRP A 214 -7.99 -8.88 9.35
CA TRP A 214 -9.13 -8.03 9.72
C TRP A 214 -8.88 -7.39 11.09
N VAL A 215 -8.55 -6.08 11.08
CA VAL A 215 -7.99 -5.37 12.24
C VAL A 215 -8.93 -4.29 12.78
N ARG A 216 -9.06 -4.22 14.11
CA ARG A 216 -9.83 -3.19 14.83
C ARG A 216 -9.22 -1.81 14.61
N THR A 217 -9.84 -1.07 13.70
CA THR A 217 -9.48 0.28 13.29
C THR A 217 -10.75 1.05 12.98
N ASP A 218 -10.65 2.37 12.83
CA ASP A 218 -11.77 3.18 12.38
C ASP A 218 -12.32 2.70 11.04
N MET A 219 -11.50 2.09 10.17
CA MET A 219 -11.95 1.52 8.90
C MET A 219 -12.86 0.30 9.12
N ALA A 220 -12.39 -0.70 9.86
CA ALA A 220 -13.04 -2.01 9.95
C ALA A 220 -14.04 -2.16 11.12
N GLY A 221 -13.97 -1.27 12.10
CA GLY A 221 -14.82 -1.27 13.29
C GLY A 221 -14.35 -2.21 14.42
N PRO A 222 -15.04 -2.18 15.57
CA PRO A 222 -14.59 -2.85 16.80
C PRO A 222 -14.78 -4.38 16.77
N LYS A 223 -15.58 -4.91 15.83
CA LYS A 223 -15.85 -6.35 15.70
C LYS A 223 -14.74 -7.14 15.01
N ALA A 224 -13.73 -6.45 14.46
CA ALA A 224 -12.61 -7.11 13.83
C ALA A 224 -11.81 -7.95 14.86
N PRO A 225 -11.32 -9.15 14.49
CA PRO A 225 -10.69 -10.08 15.43
C PRO A 225 -9.29 -9.65 15.88
N LYS A 226 -8.53 -8.92 15.04
CA LYS A 226 -7.16 -8.50 15.37
C LYS A 226 -7.08 -7.13 16.01
N SER A 227 -6.16 -6.95 16.96
CA SER A 227 -5.71 -5.64 17.42
C SER A 227 -4.84 -4.97 16.34
N PRO A 228 -4.61 -3.64 16.43
CA PRO A 228 -3.58 -2.98 15.65
C PRO A 228 -2.23 -3.71 15.73
N ASP A 229 -1.75 -4.07 16.92
CA ASP A 229 -0.45 -4.74 17.05
C ASP A 229 -0.40 -6.09 16.30
N GLU A 230 -1.45 -6.91 16.43
CA GLU A 230 -1.58 -8.18 15.69
C GLU A 230 -1.65 -7.98 14.17
N GLY A 231 -2.22 -6.86 13.72
CA GLY A 231 -2.25 -6.48 12.31
C GLY A 231 -0.89 -6.03 11.78
N ALA A 232 0.01 -5.56 12.65
CA ALA A 232 1.28 -4.93 12.27
C ALA A 232 2.34 -5.98 11.97
N VAL A 233 2.15 -7.18 12.53
CA VAL A 233 3.07 -8.31 12.47
C VAL A 233 3.54 -8.63 11.04
N THR A 234 2.64 -8.74 10.05
CA THR A 234 3.03 -9.10 8.68
C THR A 234 3.76 -7.94 7.97
N PRO A 235 3.25 -6.70 7.99
CA PRO A 235 4.00 -5.55 7.47
C PRO A 235 5.39 -5.38 8.08
N VAL A 236 5.51 -5.50 9.41
CA VAL A 236 6.80 -5.40 10.14
C VAL A 236 7.73 -6.55 9.78
N TYR A 237 7.21 -7.78 9.69
CA TYR A 237 7.99 -8.94 9.23
C TYR A 237 8.63 -8.70 7.86
N LEU A 238 7.87 -8.17 6.90
CA LEU A 238 8.38 -7.88 5.56
C LEU A 238 9.38 -6.71 5.55
N ALA A 239 9.14 -5.69 6.36
CA ALA A 239 10.03 -4.55 6.49
C ALA A 239 11.41 -4.93 7.08
N LEU A 240 11.45 -6.00 7.89
CA LEU A 240 12.64 -6.44 8.65
C LEU A 240 13.21 -7.78 8.18
N LEU A 241 12.89 -8.23 6.98
CA LEU A 241 13.56 -9.40 6.40
C LEU A 241 15.08 -9.22 6.52
N PRO A 242 15.86 -10.22 6.96
CA PRO A 242 17.30 -10.07 7.19
C PRO A 242 18.07 -9.63 5.94
N ALA A 243 19.19 -8.92 6.11
CA ALA A 243 20.11 -8.63 5.00
C ALA A 243 20.58 -9.94 4.32
N GLY A 244 20.68 -9.93 2.98
CA GLY A 244 21.00 -11.13 2.20
C GLY A 244 19.81 -12.07 1.93
N THR A 245 18.62 -11.77 2.47
CA THR A 245 17.39 -12.49 2.11
C THR A 245 17.02 -12.23 0.65
N ALA A 246 16.73 -13.29 -0.11
CA ALA A 246 16.28 -13.19 -1.50
C ALA A 246 14.74 -13.23 -1.64
N GLU A 247 14.03 -13.86 -0.70
CA GLU A 247 12.58 -14.08 -0.76
C GLU A 247 11.92 -13.83 0.61
N PRO A 248 10.64 -13.39 0.65
CA PRO A 248 9.77 -13.16 -0.50
C PRO A 248 10.13 -11.90 -1.31
N HIS A 249 10.00 -11.97 -2.63
CA HIS A 249 10.11 -10.83 -3.55
C HIS A 249 8.97 -10.86 -4.59
N GLY A 250 8.22 -9.76 -4.73
CA GLY A 250 7.09 -9.69 -5.65
C GLY A 250 5.98 -10.67 -5.30
N ARG A 251 5.72 -10.87 -4.00
CA ARG A 251 4.67 -11.77 -3.50
C ARG A 251 3.54 -11.00 -2.83
N PHE A 252 2.39 -11.66 -2.72
CA PHE A 252 1.33 -11.30 -1.79
C PHE A 252 1.48 -12.15 -0.53
N VAL A 253 1.57 -11.52 0.65
CA VAL A 253 1.89 -12.20 1.91
C VAL A 253 0.83 -11.92 2.98
N SER A 254 0.42 -12.95 3.71
CA SER A 254 -0.53 -12.86 4.83
C SER A 254 -0.08 -13.81 5.93
N GLU A 255 -0.17 -13.39 7.19
CA GLU A 255 0.31 -14.19 8.33
C GLU A 255 1.77 -14.65 8.19
N LYS A 256 2.63 -13.81 7.59
CA LYS A 256 4.02 -14.13 7.21
C LYS A 256 4.19 -15.25 6.18
N GLU A 257 3.12 -15.70 5.55
CA GLU A 257 3.15 -16.74 4.52
C GLU A 257 2.81 -16.18 3.14
N VAL A 258 3.53 -16.65 2.12
CA VAL A 258 3.25 -16.33 0.71
C VAL A 258 1.91 -16.94 0.32
N GLN A 259 1.02 -16.09 -0.19
CA GLN A 259 -0.30 -16.47 -0.64
C GLN A 259 -0.32 -16.62 -2.16
N PRO A 260 -1.12 -17.55 -2.71
CA PRO A 260 -1.39 -17.59 -4.14
C PRO A 260 -2.02 -16.28 -4.62
N TRP A 261 -1.63 -15.86 -5.81
CA TRP A 261 -2.21 -14.72 -6.52
C TRP A 261 -2.92 -15.23 -7.77
#